data_AF-V6KYQ2-F1
#
_entry.id   AF-V6KYQ2-F1
#
_cell.length_a   1.000
_cell.length_b   1.000
_cell.length_c   1.000
_cell.angle_alpha   90.00
_cell.angle_beta   90.00
_cell.angle_gamma   90.00
#
_symmetry.space_group_name_H-M   'P 1'
#
loop_
_entity.id
_entity.type
_entity.pdbx_description
1 polymer ?
#
loop_
_entity_poly.entity_id
_entity_poly.type
_entity_poly.pdbx_seq_one_letter_code
_entity_poly.pdbx_strand_id
1 'polypeptide(L)' 'MTPKPDDDDRLYKVVVNHEEQYSVWPADRDNPAGWSDAGRTGPKSDCLAHIEDVWTDMRPLSLRRRLRAGEQDAPDGRNG' A
#
# COMPACT_ATOMS: atom_id res chain seq x y z
N MET A 1 -8.88 4.77 -23.48
CA MET A 1 -8.15 4.17 -22.35
C MET A 1 -8.57 2.71 -22.30
N THR A 2 -7.77 1.79 -22.83
CA THR A 2 -8.17 0.37 -22.94
C THR A 2 -7.92 -0.33 -21.61
N PRO A 3 -8.93 -0.89 -20.92
CA PRO A 3 -8.66 -1.75 -19.78
C PRO A 3 -7.87 -2.95 -20.29
N LYS A 4 -6.69 -3.22 -19.71
CA LYS A 4 -5.90 -4.41 -20.06
C LYS A 4 -6.60 -5.64 -19.43
N PRO A 5 -7.15 -6.57 -20.24
CA PRO A 5 -7.79 -7.76 -19.73
C PRO A 5 -6.76 -8.90 -19.69
N ASP A 6 -6.19 -9.21 -18.53
CA ASP A 6 -5.49 -10.49 -18.30
C ASP A 6 -5.13 -10.77 -16.83
N ASP A 7 -5.25 -9.79 -15.92
CA ASP A 7 -4.81 -9.92 -14.52
C ASP A 7 -5.93 -10.29 -13.52
N ASP A 8 -7.16 -10.56 -14.00
CA ASP A 8 -8.36 -10.65 -13.13
C ASP A 8 -8.47 -11.96 -12.33
N ASP A 9 -7.99 -13.08 -12.87
CA ASP A 9 -8.11 -14.40 -12.23
C ASP A 9 -6.84 -14.83 -11.47
N ARG A 10 -5.72 -14.13 -11.68
CA ARG A 10 -4.44 -14.51 -11.07
C ARG A 10 -4.27 -13.86 -9.70
N LEU A 11 -4.03 -14.69 -8.69
CA LEU A 11 -3.70 -14.23 -7.35
C LEU A 11 -2.24 -13.81 -7.25
N TYR A 12 -2.03 -12.68 -6.61
CA TYR A 12 -0.74 -12.10 -6.25
C TYR A 12 -0.63 -11.98 -4.74
N LYS A 13 0.60 -11.88 -4.26
CA LYS A 13 0.93 -11.60 -2.87
C LYS A 13 1.92 -10.46 -2.80
N VAL A 14 1.82 -9.67 -1.74
CA VAL A 14 2.78 -8.60 -1.46
C VAL A 14 3.99 -9.23 -0.79
N VAL A 15 5.15 -8.95 -1.33
CA VAL A 15 6.44 -9.38 -0.78
C VAL A 15 7.27 -8.16 -0.41
N VAL A 16 8.10 -8.33 0.62
CA VAL A 16 9.02 -7.32 1.13
C VAL A 16 10.42 -7.91 1.22
N ASN A 17 11.42 -7.14 0.81
CA ASN A 17 12.83 -7.52 0.96
C ASN A 17 13.44 -6.94 2.25
N HIS A 18 14.72 -7.26 2.49
CA HIS A 18 15.49 -6.75 3.61
C HIS A 18 15.77 -5.23 3.56
N GLU A 19 15.53 -4.58 2.42
CA GLU A 19 15.64 -3.13 2.22
C GLU A 19 14.29 -2.42 2.36
N GLU A 20 13.26 -3.10 2.90
CA GLU A 20 11.89 -2.59 3.06
C GLU A 20 11.22 -2.17 1.73
N GLN A 21 11.66 -2.77 0.62
CA GLN A 21 11.05 -2.55 -0.70
C GLN A 21 9.88 -3.52 -0.89
N TYR A 22 8.72 -2.96 -1.21
CA TYR A 22 7.50 -3.71 -1.46
C TYR A 22 7.35 -4.03 -2.96
N SER A 23 6.95 -5.25 -3.28
CA SER A 23 6.61 -5.66 -4.65
C SER A 23 5.45 -6.64 -4.67
N VAL A 24 4.84 -6.83 -5.84
CA VAL A 24 3.83 -7.86 -6.07
C VAL A 24 4.47 -9.09 -6.71
N TRP A 25 4.20 -10.27 -6.15
CA TRP A 25 4.70 -11.56 -6.64
C TRP A 25 3.52 -12.52 -6.89
N PRO A 26 3.58 -13.41 -7.90
CA PRO A 26 2.51 -14.39 -8.12
C PRO A 26 2.35 -15.31 -6.91
N ALA A 27 1.12 -15.51 -6.44
CA ALA A 27 0.85 -16.34 -5.27
C ALA A 27 1.09 -17.84 -5.53
N ASP A 28 1.09 -18.25 -6.80
CA ASP A 28 1.40 -19.61 -7.25
C ASP A 28 2.90 -19.97 -7.22
N ARG A 29 3.77 -19.03 -6.84
CA ARG A 29 5.23 -19.20 -6.86
C ARG A 29 5.84 -19.00 -5.48
N ASP A 30 6.88 -19.77 -5.19
CA ASP A 30 7.76 -19.55 -4.05
C ASP A 30 8.44 -18.19 -4.13
N ASN A 31 8.78 -17.65 -2.96
CA ASN A 31 9.47 -16.37 -2.88
C ASN A 31 10.94 -16.52 -3.30
N PRO A 32 11.48 -15.56 -4.06
CA PRO A 32 12.91 -15.50 -4.30
C PRO A 32 13.68 -15.30 -2.98
N ALA A 33 14.93 -15.76 -2.95
CA ALA A 33 15.79 -15.61 -1.78
C ALA A 33 15.91 -14.13 -1.36
N GLY A 34 15.74 -13.86 -0.07
CA GLY A 34 15.79 -12.50 0.48
C GLY A 34 14.47 -11.72 0.41
N TRP A 35 13.40 -12.33 -0.09
CA TRP A 35 12.04 -11.78 -0.09
C TRP A 35 11.13 -12.58 0.85
N SER A 36 10.25 -11.90 1.57
CA SER A 36 9.31 -12.47 2.52
C SER A 36 7.89 -11.97 2.24
N ASP A 37 6.88 -12.76 2.59
CA ASP A 37 5.48 -12.34 2.42
C ASP A 37 5.14 -11.22 3.41
N ALA A 38 4.55 -10.13 2.91
CA ALA A 38 4.12 -8.98 3.71
C ALA A 38 2.71 -9.16 4.31
N GLY A 39 2.12 -10.36 4.18
CA GLY A 39 0.82 -10.71 4.78
C GLY A 39 -0.42 -10.29 3.97
N ARG A 40 -0.27 -9.88 2.71
CA ARG A 40 -1.38 -9.55 1.80
C ARG A 40 -1.35 -10.45 0.56
N THR A 41 -2.50 -11.02 0.20
CA THR A 41 -2.70 -11.83 -1.01
C THR A 41 -4.07 -11.52 -1.61
N GLY A 42 -4.17 -11.45 -2.94
CA GLY A 42 -5.40 -11.08 -3.64
C GLY A 42 -5.14 -10.77 -5.12
N PRO A 43 -6.12 -10.22 -5.84
CA PRO A 43 -5.88 -9.73 -7.19
C PRO A 43 -4.81 -8.64 -7.18
N LYS A 44 -4.14 -8.46 -8.32
CA LYS A 44 -3.02 -7.53 -8.45
C LYS A 44 -3.37 -6.12 -8.00
N SER A 45 -4.56 -5.65 -8.36
CA SER A 45 -5.12 -4.34 -8.00
C SER A 45 -5.18 -4.12 -6.49
N ASP A 46 -5.67 -5.11 -5.74
CA ASP A 46 -5.77 -5.05 -4.28
C ASP A 46 -4.40 -5.07 -3.61
N CYS A 47 -3.46 -5.85 -4.16
CA CYS A 47 -2.09 -5.90 -3.67
C CYS A 47 -1.36 -4.58 -3.92
N LEU A 48 -1.54 -3.98 -5.09
CA LEU A 48 -0.97 -2.66 -5.42
C LEU A 48 -1.57 -1.56 -4.55
N ALA A 49 -2.89 -1.53 -4.38
CA ALA A 49 -3.55 -0.56 -3.50
C ALA A 49 -3.07 -0.70 -2.05
N HIS A 50 -2.84 -1.93 -1.57
CA HIS A 50 -2.23 -2.15 -0.26
C HIS A 50 -0.79 -1.64 -0.20
N ILE A 51 0.03 -1.91 -1.22
CA ILE A 51 1.39 -1.35 -1.32
C ILE A 51 1.33 0.17 -1.30
N GLU A 52 0.44 0.81 -2.04
CA GLU A 52 0.27 2.26 -2.04
C GLU A 52 -0.14 2.78 -0.64
N ASP A 53 -0.96 2.07 0.12
CA ASP A 53 -1.39 2.41 1.50
C ASP A 53 -0.31 2.18 2.57
N VAL A 54 0.54 1.15 2.42
CA VAL A 54 1.64 0.91 3.38
C VAL A 54 2.93 1.65 3.00
N TRP A 55 3.16 1.82 1.70
CA TRP A 55 4.30 2.54 1.10
C TRP A 55 3.97 4.01 0.81
N THR A 56 2.89 4.54 1.37
CA THR A 56 2.57 5.99 1.33
C THR A 56 3.43 6.82 2.27
N ASP A 57 4.25 6.18 3.11
CA ASP A 57 5.26 6.85 3.93
C ASP A 57 6.65 6.80 3.28
N MET A 58 6.75 7.20 2.01
CA MET A 58 8.03 7.61 1.40
C MET A 58 8.58 8.94 2.00
N ARG A 59 7.95 9.44 3.06
CA ARG A 59 8.38 10.61 3.82
C ARG A 59 9.04 10.11 5.10
N PRO A 60 10.21 10.63 5.52
CA PRO A 60 10.77 10.27 6.82
C PRO A 60 9.75 10.56 7.94
N LEU A 61 9.68 9.67 8.94
CA LEU A 61 8.81 9.70 10.13
C LEU A 61 8.61 11.10 10.75
N SER A 62 9.57 12.02 10.58
CA SER A 62 9.53 13.42 10.98
C SER A 62 8.35 14.24 10.41
N LEU A 63 7.82 13.91 9.23
CA LEU A 63 6.67 14.66 8.67
C LEU A 63 5.32 14.22 9.28
N ARG A 64 5.22 12.95 9.72
CA ARG A 64 3.98 12.39 10.29
C ARG A 64 3.58 13.06 11.60
N ARG A 65 4.54 13.52 12.41
CA ARG A 65 4.24 14.21 13.69
C ARG A 65 3.60 15.59 13.51
N ARG A 66 3.70 16.21 12.32
CA ARG A 66 3.18 17.57 12.08
C ARG A 66 1.72 17.59 11.60
N LEU A 67 1.26 16.58 10.85
CA LEU A 67 -0.10 16.52 10.30
C LEU A 67 -1.14 16.06 11.33
N ARG A 68 -0.78 15.18 12.27
CA ARG A 68 -1.69 14.76 13.36
C ARG A 68 -1.98 15.87 14.38
N ALA A 69 -1.28 17.01 14.30
CA ALA A 69 -1.49 18.20 15.14
C ALA A 69 -2.30 19.31 14.44
N GLY A 70 -2.66 19.14 13.16
CA GLY A 70 -3.35 20.17 12.36
C GLY A 70 -4.87 19.99 12.23
N GLU A 71 -5.43 18.87 12.68
CA GLU A 71 -6.87 18.57 12.59
C GLU A 71 -7.56 18.75 13.95
N GLN A 72 -7.39 19.92 14.55
CA GLN A 72 -8.19 20.40 15.67
C GLN A 72 -8.44 21.91 15.51
N ASP A 73 -9.01 22.34 14.39
CA ASP A 73 -9.68 23.63 14.32
C ASP A 73 -10.85 23.58 13.35
N ALA A 74 -12.00 23.19 13.87
CA ALA A 74 -13.30 23.74 13.47
C ALA A 74 -14.42 23.14 14.33
N PRO A 75 -15.01 23.91 15.25
CA PRO A 75 -16.43 23.81 15.48
C PRO A 75 -17.18 24.91 14.73
N ASP A 76 -18.01 24.44 13.79
CA ASP A 76 -19.26 25.00 13.27
C ASP A 76 -19.76 26.27 13.97
N GLY A 77 -19.71 27.40 13.25
CA GLY A 77 -20.30 28.66 13.66
C GLY A 77 -21.39 29.11 12.69
N ARG A 78 -22.59 28.53 12.83
CA ARG A 78 -23.84 29.12 12.32
C ARG A 78 -24.03 30.53 12.91
N ASN A 79 -24.31 31.53 12.07
CA ASN A 79 -25.08 32.74 12.41
C ASN A 79 -25.38 33.46 11.09
N GLY A 80 -26.56 34.01 10.78
CA GLY A 80 -27.79 34.29 11.51
C GLY A 80 -28.54 35.32 10.66
#